data_AF-E1ICI2-F1
#
_entry.id   AF-E1ICI2-F1
#
_cell.length_a   1.000
_cell.length_b   1.000
_cell.length_c   1.000
_cell.angle_alpha   90.00
_cell.angle_beta   90.00
_cell.angle_gamma   90.00
#
_symmetry.space_group_name_H-M   'P 1'
#
loop_
_entity.id
_entity.type
_entity.pdbx_description
1 polymer ?
#
loop_
_entity_poly.entity_id
_entity_poly.type
_entity_poly.pdbx_seq_one_letter_code
_entity_poly.pdbx_strand_id
1 'polypeptide(L)'
;MILLTLALTACGTTPQASLPTVAPIPTATASPLPPTAVPTETAVPPPPPTAAPTQTTIPTPPPPPAPTQPPQRPLPTDLPRITPPAPATVGEVPADLLNTLIADAAQRSGVDAAAITLLRGAAVEWNDSALGCPQPDMAYLQVITPGYQVILQAGQQTYDYHTDTRGYFILCTR
;
A
#
# COMPACT_ATOMS: atom_id res chain seq x y z
N MET A 1 -27.09 17.49 55.55
CA MET A 1 -26.72 18.88 55.92
C MET A 1 -25.23 18.94 56.16
N ILE A 2 -24.49 19.55 55.25
CA ILE A 2 -23.55 20.64 55.53
C ILE A 2 -23.24 21.25 54.16
N LEU A 3 -23.81 22.44 53.95
CA LEU A 3 -23.47 23.34 52.87
C LEU A 3 -22.10 23.93 53.17
N LEU A 4 -21.19 23.91 52.20
CA LEU A 4 -20.03 24.80 52.20
C LEU A 4 -19.95 25.50 50.85
N THR A 5 -20.68 26.61 50.76
CA THR A 5 -20.56 27.63 49.72
C THR A 5 -19.31 28.45 49.99
N LEU A 6 -18.31 28.37 49.11
CA LEU A 6 -17.26 29.38 49.00
C LEU A 6 -17.40 30.04 47.62
N ALA A 7 -17.60 31.35 47.64
CA ALA A 7 -17.86 32.18 46.49
C ALA A 7 -16.69 33.18 46.28
N LEU A 8 -16.53 33.60 45.02
CA LEU A 8 -15.70 34.70 44.51
C LEU A 8 -14.18 34.43 44.52
N THR A 9 -13.46 34.57 43.41
CA THR A 9 -13.27 35.86 42.72
C THR A 9 -12.74 35.63 41.29
N ALA A 10 -13.26 36.40 40.36
CA ALA A 10 -12.83 36.46 38.96
C ALA A 10 -11.48 37.20 38.82
N CYS A 11 -10.62 36.73 37.91
CA CYS A 11 -10.06 37.53 36.80
C CYS A 11 -8.94 36.76 36.09
N GLY A 12 -9.14 36.59 34.78
CA GLY A 12 -8.11 36.75 33.76
C GLY A 12 -6.82 35.95 33.89
N THR A 13 -6.69 34.92 33.05
CA THR A 13 -5.58 34.89 32.09
C THR A 13 -5.87 33.83 31.04
N THR A 14 -6.34 34.28 29.89
CA THR A 14 -6.28 33.53 28.64
C THR A 14 -4.85 33.04 28.45
N PRO A 15 -4.60 31.72 28.29
CA PRO A 15 -3.36 31.29 27.67
C PRO A 15 -3.44 31.74 26.21
N GLN A 16 -2.90 32.92 25.92
CA GLN A 16 -2.55 33.27 24.54
C GLN A 16 -1.64 32.15 24.06
N ALA A 17 -2.16 31.33 23.15
CA ALA A 17 -1.34 30.56 22.24
C ALA A 17 -0.50 31.58 21.47
N SER A 18 0.70 31.83 21.98
CA SER A 18 1.75 32.52 21.26
C SER A 18 2.03 31.69 20.03
N LEU A 19 1.43 32.07 18.90
CA LEU A 19 1.85 31.62 17.60
C LEU A 19 3.37 31.83 17.53
N PRO A 20 4.16 30.84 17.12
CA PRO A 20 5.57 31.08 16.88
C PRO A 20 5.67 32.20 15.86
N THR A 21 6.32 33.30 16.24
CA THR A 21 6.79 34.30 15.30
C THR A 21 7.63 33.57 14.28
N VAL A 22 7.05 33.36 13.09
CA VAL A 22 7.81 32.96 11.91
C VAL A 22 8.79 34.09 11.66
N ALA A 23 10.03 33.88 12.09
CA ALA A 23 11.15 34.70 11.67
C ALA A 23 11.14 34.73 10.13
N PRO A 24 11.34 35.89 9.49
CA PRO A 24 11.50 35.93 8.05
C PRO A 24 12.69 35.04 7.71
N ILE A 25 12.45 34.04 6.87
CA ILE A 25 13.47 33.18 6.27
C ILE A 25 14.50 34.14 5.65
N PRO A 26 15.80 34.05 6.00
CA PRO A 26 16.80 34.84 5.30
C PRO A 26 16.72 34.44 3.82
N THR A 27 16.41 35.40 2.96
CA THR A 27 16.51 35.25 1.52
C THR A 27 17.94 34.81 1.23
N ALA A 28 18.12 33.54 0.91
CA ALA A 28 19.41 33.03 0.47
C ALA A 28 19.75 33.77 -0.82
N THR A 29 20.61 34.78 -0.70
CA THR A 29 21.30 35.39 -1.82
C THR A 29 22.02 34.27 -2.55
N ALA A 30 21.52 33.91 -3.73
CA ALA A 30 22.21 33.03 -4.64
C ALA A 30 23.56 33.66 -4.98
N SER A 31 24.65 33.13 -4.40
CA SER A 31 26.00 33.42 -4.88
C SER A 31 26.09 32.95 -6.33
N PRO A 32 26.52 33.80 -7.27
CA PRO A 32 26.76 33.38 -8.64
C PRO A 32 27.92 32.37 -8.65
N LEU A 33 27.65 31.18 -9.20
CA LEU A 33 28.71 30.22 -9.54
C LEU A 33 29.66 30.85 -10.56
N PRO A 34 30.98 30.60 -10.47
CA PRO A 34 31.90 30.97 -11.54
C PRO A 34 31.55 30.18 -12.82
N PRO A 35 31.69 30.78 -14.01
CA PRO A 35 31.51 30.05 -15.26
C PRO A 35 32.65 29.04 -15.42
N THR A 36 32.32 27.74 -15.32
CA THR A 36 33.20 26.68 -15.78
C THR A 36 33.41 26.85 -17.29
N ALA A 37 34.67 26.94 -17.69
CA ALA A 37 35.10 27.11 -19.07
C ALA A 37 34.46 26.06 -19.99
N VAL A 38 33.82 26.56 -21.05
CA VAL A 38 33.38 25.77 -22.20
C VAL A 38 34.64 25.25 -22.90
N PRO A 39 34.82 23.93 -23.10
CA PRO A 39 35.86 23.46 -24.00
C PRO A 39 35.54 23.95 -25.41
N THR A 40 36.49 24.63 -26.02
CA THR A 40 36.45 25.12 -27.40
C THR A 40 36.12 23.96 -28.35
N GLU A 41 34.86 23.95 -28.81
CA GLU A 41 34.38 23.08 -29.87
C GLU A 41 35.11 23.46 -31.16
N THR A 42 36.05 22.62 -31.57
CA THR A 42 36.75 22.74 -32.85
C THR A 42 35.72 22.56 -33.95
N ALA A 43 35.46 23.61 -34.73
CA ALA A 43 34.54 23.59 -35.85
C ALA A 43 34.93 22.49 -36.85
N VAL A 44 34.11 21.44 -36.93
CA VAL A 44 34.17 20.44 -37.98
C VAL A 44 33.52 21.04 -39.23
N PRO A 45 34.20 21.11 -40.39
CA PRO A 45 33.62 21.68 -41.60
C PRO A 45 32.47 20.80 -42.14
N PRO A 46 31.46 21.38 -42.79
CA PRO A 46 30.35 20.61 -43.35
C PRO A 46 30.82 19.74 -44.53
N PRO A 47 30.31 18.50 -44.68
CA PRO A 47 30.63 17.66 -45.82
C PRO A 47 29.98 18.18 -47.12
N PRO A 48 30.59 17.93 -48.30
CA PRO A 48 30.04 18.35 -49.59
C PRO A 48 28.75 17.59 -49.95
N PRO A 49 27.89 18.15 -50.83
CA PRO A 49 26.69 17.46 -51.29
C PRO A 49 27.09 16.26 -52.14
N THR A 50 26.88 15.06 -51.60
CA THR A 50 27.11 13.80 -52.33
C THR A 50 25.91 13.50 -53.21
N ALA A 51 26.20 13.21 -54.48
CA ALA A 51 25.25 12.98 -55.56
C ALA A 51 24.19 11.90 -55.23
N ALA A 52 22.99 12.11 -55.78
CA ALA A 52 21.86 11.19 -55.68
C ALA A 52 22.25 9.78 -56.17
N PRO A 53 21.91 8.70 -55.44
CA PRO A 53 22.18 7.35 -55.89
C PRO A 53 21.24 6.96 -57.03
N THR A 54 21.85 6.61 -58.16
CA THR A 54 21.23 5.96 -59.32
C THR A 54 20.54 4.67 -58.88
N GLN A 55 19.24 4.53 -59.19
CA GLN A 55 18.44 3.35 -58.87
C GLN A 55 18.96 2.13 -59.64
N THR A 56 19.77 1.30 -58.97
CA THR A 56 20.12 -0.03 -59.44
C THR A 56 19.04 -0.98 -58.95
N THR A 57 18.26 -1.56 -59.86
CA THR A 57 17.25 -2.57 -59.54
C THR A 57 17.94 -3.84 -59.05
N ILE A 58 18.02 -4.01 -57.73
CA ILE A 58 18.49 -5.25 -57.10
C ILE A 58 17.36 -6.29 -57.21
N PRO A 59 17.59 -7.47 -57.84
CA PRO A 59 16.61 -8.53 -57.83
C PRO A 59 16.38 -9.02 -56.40
N THR A 60 15.11 -9.09 -55.99
CA THR A 60 14.68 -9.50 -54.64
C THR A 60 15.16 -10.93 -54.35
N PRO A 61 15.89 -11.17 -53.24
CA PRO A 61 16.27 -12.53 -52.86
C PRO A 61 15.03 -13.35 -52.49
N PRO A 62 15.05 -14.69 -52.69
CA PRO A 62 13.95 -15.56 -52.27
C PRO A 62 13.75 -15.50 -50.74
N PRO A 63 12.51 -15.68 -50.26
CA PRO A 63 12.22 -15.61 -48.83
C PRO A 63 12.98 -16.70 -48.06
N PRO A 64 13.47 -16.40 -46.84
CA PRO A 64 14.18 -17.38 -46.02
C PRO A 64 13.25 -18.55 -45.63
N PRO A 65 13.80 -19.76 -45.40
CA PRO A 65 13.02 -20.90 -44.95
C PRO A 65 12.36 -20.59 -43.59
N ALA A 66 11.13 -21.08 -43.40
CA ALA A 66 10.37 -20.88 -42.17
C ALA A 66 11.17 -21.35 -40.94
N PRO A 67 11.08 -20.63 -39.80
CA PRO A 67 11.80 -21.00 -38.58
C PRO A 67 11.38 -22.41 -38.14
N THR A 68 12.35 -23.32 -38.09
CA THR A 68 12.16 -24.65 -37.51
C THR A 68 11.88 -24.45 -36.02
N GLN A 69 10.67 -24.78 -35.59
CA GLN A 69 10.27 -24.61 -34.19
C GLN A 69 11.17 -25.53 -33.32
N PRO A 70 11.86 -25.00 -32.29
CA PRO A 70 12.67 -25.83 -31.41
C PRO A 70 11.78 -26.89 -30.73
N PRO A 71 12.32 -28.08 -30.42
CA PRO A 71 11.54 -29.13 -29.76
C PRO A 71 10.91 -28.58 -28.49
N GLN A 72 9.58 -28.52 -28.46
CA GLN A 72 8.85 -28.02 -27.31
C GLN A 72 9.00 -29.05 -26.19
N ARG A 73 9.73 -28.67 -25.13
CA ARG A 73 9.78 -29.46 -23.91
C ARG A 73 8.34 -29.53 -23.33
N PRO A 74 7.87 -30.69 -22.88
CA PRO A 74 6.59 -30.76 -22.17
C PRO A 74 6.60 -29.76 -21.01
N LEU A 75 5.52 -28.98 -20.88
CA LEU A 75 5.33 -28.08 -19.75
C LEU A 75 5.37 -28.91 -18.45
N PRO A 76 6.13 -28.51 -17.42
CA PRO A 76 6.10 -29.17 -16.13
C PRO A 76 4.64 -29.24 -15.65
N THR A 77 4.10 -30.45 -15.54
CA THR A 77 2.75 -30.69 -14.99
C THR A 77 2.74 -30.56 -13.45
N ASP A 78 3.92 -30.36 -12.85
CA ASP A 78 4.15 -30.24 -11.42
C ASP A 78 4.13 -28.77 -10.97
N LEU A 79 3.07 -28.04 -11.32
CA LEU A 79 2.77 -26.80 -10.61
C LEU A 79 2.27 -27.19 -9.22
N PRO A 80 2.79 -26.63 -8.12
CA PRO A 80 2.23 -26.86 -6.81
C PRO A 80 0.75 -26.45 -6.86
N ARG A 81 -0.13 -27.42 -6.61
CA ARG A 81 -1.56 -27.17 -6.50
C ARG A 81 -1.74 -26.22 -5.33
N ILE A 82 -2.15 -24.98 -5.58
CA ILE A 82 -2.64 -24.10 -4.52
C ILE A 82 -3.82 -24.84 -3.91
N THR A 83 -3.61 -25.36 -2.71
CA THR A 83 -4.63 -26.11 -1.99
C THR A 83 -5.73 -25.10 -1.67
N PRO A 84 -7.00 -25.35 -2.07
CA PRO A 84 -8.09 -24.48 -1.68
C PRO A 84 -8.06 -24.33 -0.16
N PRO A 85 -8.17 -23.10 0.39
CA PRO A 85 -8.22 -22.92 1.83
C PRO A 85 -9.34 -23.79 2.38
N ALA A 86 -9.02 -24.53 3.45
CA ALA A 86 -9.97 -25.40 4.13
C ALA A 86 -11.27 -24.64 4.46
N PRO A 87 -12.43 -25.32 4.53
CA PRO A 87 -13.67 -24.67 4.92
C PRO A 87 -13.50 -23.93 6.25
N ALA A 88 -13.89 -22.66 6.27
CA ALA A 88 -13.76 -21.76 7.41
C ALA A 88 -14.48 -22.33 8.64
N THR A 89 -13.74 -22.95 9.55
CA THR A 89 -14.22 -23.42 10.85
C THR A 89 -14.40 -22.23 11.77
N VAL A 90 -15.66 -21.86 12.05
CA VAL A 90 -16.02 -20.91 13.10
C VAL A 90 -15.46 -21.45 14.43
N GLY A 91 -14.28 -20.97 14.81
CA GLY A 91 -13.55 -21.45 16.00
C GLY A 91 -12.03 -21.58 15.83
N GLU A 92 -11.46 -21.39 14.63
CA GLU A 92 -10.00 -21.47 14.42
C GLU A 92 -9.23 -20.27 15.02
N VAL A 93 -9.91 -19.14 15.25
CA VAL A 93 -9.28 -17.89 15.69
C VAL A 93 -8.98 -17.96 17.20
N PRO A 94 -7.75 -17.59 17.64
CA PRO A 94 -7.42 -17.50 19.06
C PRO A 94 -8.42 -16.62 19.83
N ALA A 95 -8.88 -17.10 20.98
CA ALA A 95 -9.94 -16.43 21.75
C ALA A 95 -9.57 -15.00 22.16
N ASP A 96 -8.31 -14.75 22.53
CA ASP A 96 -7.84 -13.40 22.87
C ASP A 96 -7.91 -12.42 21.69
N LEU A 97 -7.57 -12.90 20.49
CA LEU A 97 -7.67 -12.11 19.27
C LEU A 97 -9.14 -11.83 18.95
N LEU A 98 -9.99 -12.86 19.00
CA LEU A 98 -11.43 -12.70 18.77
C LEU A 98 -12.06 -11.69 19.75
N ASN A 99 -11.74 -11.78 21.04
CA ASN A 99 -12.23 -10.84 22.05
C ASN A 99 -11.77 -9.39 21.77
N THR A 100 -10.54 -9.21 21.28
CA THR A 100 -10.02 -7.90 20.86
C THR A 100 -10.82 -7.32 19.70
N LEU A 101 -11.14 -8.14 18.69
CA LEU A 101 -11.94 -7.73 17.53
C LEU A 101 -13.40 -7.44 17.91
N ILE A 102 -14.00 -8.25 18.80
CA ILE A 102 -15.34 -8.00 19.33
C ILE A 102 -15.38 -6.68 20.09
N ALA A 103 -14.38 -6.39 20.93
CA ALA A 103 -14.30 -5.12 21.65
C ALA A 103 -14.19 -3.93 20.69
N ASP A 104 -13.34 -4.02 19.66
CA ASP A 104 -13.21 -2.96 18.63
C ASP A 104 -14.53 -2.77 17.86
N ALA A 105 -15.20 -3.85 17.45
CA ALA A 105 -16.49 -3.80 16.77
C ALA A 105 -17.60 -3.19 17.67
N ALA A 106 -17.61 -3.50 18.97
CA ALA A 106 -18.54 -2.93 19.94
C ALA A 106 -18.33 -1.41 20.07
N GLN A 107 -17.07 -0.97 20.17
CA GLN A 107 -16.75 0.46 20.23
C GLN A 107 -17.16 1.21 18.95
N ARG A 108 -17.00 0.60 17.77
CA ARG A 108 -17.35 1.22 16.48
C ARG A 108 -18.85 1.27 16.22
N SER A 109 -19.57 0.22 16.60
CA SER A 109 -21.01 0.09 16.35
C SER A 109 -21.88 0.72 17.45
N GLY A 110 -21.33 0.91 18.65
CA GLY A 110 -22.11 1.31 19.83
C GLY A 110 -23.02 0.19 20.36
N VAL A 111 -22.87 -1.03 19.86
CA VAL A 111 -23.61 -2.22 20.29
C VAL A 111 -22.84 -2.91 21.42
N ASP A 112 -23.56 -3.54 22.35
CA ASP A 112 -22.93 -4.32 23.42
C ASP A 112 -22.15 -5.51 22.85
N ALA A 113 -20.98 -5.82 23.41
CA ALA A 113 -20.13 -6.91 22.97
C ALA A 113 -20.86 -8.28 22.96
N ALA A 114 -21.81 -8.49 23.89
CA ALA A 114 -22.59 -9.72 23.95
C ALA A 114 -23.63 -9.85 22.81
N ALA A 115 -23.97 -8.74 22.15
CA ALA A 115 -24.86 -8.72 20.99
C ALA A 115 -24.11 -8.87 19.66
N ILE A 116 -22.78 -8.97 19.68
CA ILE A 116 -21.95 -9.20 18.49
C ILE A 116 -21.88 -10.69 18.19
N THR A 117 -22.14 -11.05 16.93
CA THR A 117 -22.10 -12.44 16.47
C THR A 117 -20.92 -12.67 15.54
N LEU A 118 -20.16 -13.73 15.78
CA LEU A 118 -19.13 -14.20 14.86
C LEU A 118 -19.78 -14.91 13.67
N LEU A 119 -19.70 -14.31 12.48
CA LEU A 119 -20.19 -14.92 11.24
C LEU A 119 -19.14 -15.83 10.59
N ARG A 120 -17.86 -15.45 10.68
CA ARG A 120 -16.75 -16.23 10.13
C ARG A 120 -15.48 -15.97 10.92
N GLY A 121 -14.73 -17.03 11.20
CA GLY A 121 -13.33 -16.93 11.62
C GLY A 121 -12.56 -18.01 10.87
N ALA A 122 -11.58 -17.64 10.04
CA ALA A 122 -10.84 -18.58 9.21
C ALA A 122 -9.36 -18.23 9.22
N ALA A 123 -8.48 -19.23 9.32
CA ALA A 123 -7.06 -19.04 9.03
C ALA A 123 -6.88 -18.77 7.53
N VAL A 124 -6.08 -17.74 7.21
CA VAL A 124 -5.80 -17.29 5.84
C VAL A 124 -4.31 -16.98 5.72
N GLU A 125 -3.71 -17.33 4.59
CA GLU A 125 -2.36 -16.89 4.21
C GLU A 125 -2.49 -15.71 3.24
N TRP A 126 -2.13 -14.52 3.71
CA TRP A 126 -2.18 -13.30 2.91
C TRP A 126 -0.98 -13.22 1.98
N ASN A 127 -1.17 -12.75 0.74
CA ASN A 127 -0.10 -12.74 -0.26
C ASN A 127 0.95 -11.63 -0.03
N ASP A 128 0.65 -10.68 0.84
CA ASP A 128 1.45 -9.50 1.14
C ASP A 128 1.15 -8.97 2.55
N SER A 129 1.97 -8.01 3.01
CA SER A 129 1.86 -7.42 4.35
C SER A 129 0.66 -6.48 4.53
N ALA A 130 -0.15 -6.20 3.50
CA ALA A 130 -1.39 -5.44 3.61
C ALA A 130 -2.56 -6.30 4.12
N LEU A 131 -2.34 -7.60 4.34
CA LEU A 131 -3.37 -8.54 4.78
C LEU A 131 -4.60 -8.54 3.86
N GLY A 132 -4.41 -8.34 2.56
CA GLY A 132 -5.50 -8.28 1.58
C GLY A 132 -6.29 -6.96 1.55
N CYS A 133 -5.85 -5.93 2.28
CA CYS A 133 -6.51 -4.63 2.34
C CYS A 133 -5.53 -3.48 2.04
N PRO A 134 -5.02 -3.41 0.80
CA PRO A 134 -4.03 -2.41 0.41
C PRO A 134 -4.64 -1.00 0.42
N GLN A 135 -3.91 -0.07 1.01
CA GLN A 135 -4.23 1.35 0.96
C GLN A 135 -3.54 2.00 -0.26
N PRO A 136 -4.19 2.99 -0.90
CA PRO A 136 -3.58 3.74 -1.99
C PRO A 136 -2.29 4.42 -1.52
N ASP A 137 -1.32 4.54 -2.44
CA ASP A 137 -0.01 5.18 -2.22
C ASP A 137 0.88 4.53 -1.14
N MET A 138 0.55 3.32 -0.68
CA MET A 138 1.44 2.52 0.17
C MET A 138 2.12 1.38 -0.61
N ALA A 139 3.41 1.18 -0.32
CA ALA A 139 4.15 0.01 -0.77
C ALA A 139 4.13 -1.07 0.32
N TYR A 140 3.74 -2.29 -0.05
CA TYR A 140 3.66 -3.44 0.85
C TYR A 140 4.69 -4.50 0.48
N LEU A 141 5.16 -5.23 1.50
CA LEU A 141 6.11 -6.33 1.30
C LEU A 141 5.37 -7.52 0.70
N GLN A 142 5.95 -8.12 -0.35
CA GLN A 142 5.46 -9.34 -1.00
C GLN A 142 5.88 -10.57 -0.20
N VAL A 143 5.29 -10.72 1.00
CA VAL A 143 5.56 -11.82 1.92
C VAL A 143 4.26 -12.52 2.29
N ILE A 144 4.27 -13.84 2.18
CA ILE A 144 3.14 -14.66 2.63
C ILE A 144 3.01 -14.50 4.14
N THR A 145 1.91 -13.86 4.57
CA THR A 145 1.67 -13.53 5.97
C THR A 145 0.53 -14.40 6.49
N PRO A 146 0.81 -15.38 7.38
CA PRO A 146 -0.25 -16.17 7.98
C PRO A 146 -1.05 -15.33 8.98
N GLY A 147 -2.36 -15.55 9.01
CA GLY A 147 -3.28 -14.76 9.83
C GLY A 147 -4.71 -15.26 9.78
N TYR A 148 -5.66 -14.38 10.09
CA TYR A 148 -7.08 -14.74 10.18
C TYR A 148 -7.98 -13.73 9.46
N GLN A 149 -9.03 -14.24 8.81
CA GLN A 149 -10.17 -13.43 8.36
C GLN A 149 -11.34 -13.64 9.32
N VAL A 150 -11.80 -12.55 9.94
CA VAL A 150 -12.86 -12.56 10.95
C VAL A 150 -13.98 -11.63 10.54
N ILE A 151 -15.17 -12.18 10.31
CA ILE A 151 -16.36 -11.42 9.97
C ILE A 151 -17.28 -11.38 11.19
N LEU A 152 -17.50 -10.19 11.72
CA LEU A 152 -18.36 -9.94 12.88
C LEU A 152 -19.63 -9.19 12.44
N GLN A 153 -20.77 -9.56 13.00
CA GLN A 153 -22.02 -8.84 12.87
C GLN A 153 -22.32 -8.10 14.16
N ALA A 154 -22.53 -6.78 14.07
CA ALA A 154 -23.03 -5.96 15.16
C ALA A 154 -24.32 -5.26 14.70
N GLY A 155 -25.46 -5.77 15.16
CA GLY A 155 -26.77 -5.31 14.69
C GLY A 155 -26.95 -5.52 13.18
N GLN A 156 -27.12 -4.43 12.45
CA GLN A 156 -27.28 -4.44 10.98
C GLN A 156 -25.96 -4.26 10.21
N GLN A 157 -24.85 -4.03 10.92
CA GLN A 157 -23.54 -3.82 10.30
C GLN A 157 -22.68 -5.08 10.38
N THR A 158 -21.87 -5.27 9.35
CA THR A 158 -20.89 -6.35 9.28
C THR A 158 -19.49 -5.74 9.17
N TYR A 159 -18.55 -6.30 9.92
CA TYR A 159 -17.16 -5.87 9.99
C TYR A 159 -16.27 -7.02 9.52
N ASP A 160 -15.46 -6.77 8.49
CA ASP A 160 -14.50 -7.74 7.94
C ASP A 160 -13.09 -7.39 8.44
N TYR A 161 -12.62 -8.11 9.44
CA TYR A 161 -11.31 -7.93 10.04
C TYR A 161 -10.32 -8.92 9.44
N HIS A 162 -9.19 -8.40 8.95
CA HIS A 162 -8.07 -9.20 8.51
C HIS A 162 -6.93 -9.01 9.50
N THR A 163 -6.36 -10.11 9.98
CA THR A 163 -5.30 -10.09 10.99
C THR A 163 -4.09 -10.88 10.53
N ASP A 164 -2.94 -10.61 11.14
CA ASP A 164 -1.81 -11.54 11.18
C ASP A 164 -1.88 -12.46 12.41
N THR A 165 -0.92 -13.38 12.54
CA THR A 165 -0.75 -14.24 13.72
C THR A 165 -0.15 -13.53 14.95
N ARG A 166 0.37 -12.31 14.78
CA ARG A 166 1.00 -11.50 15.84
C ARG A 166 0.00 -10.58 16.55
N GLY A 167 -1.24 -10.53 16.06
CA GLY A 167 -2.33 -9.74 16.62
C GLY A 167 -2.51 -8.37 15.99
N TYR A 168 -1.76 -8.05 14.93
CA TYR A 168 -2.07 -6.87 14.11
C TYR A 168 -3.32 -7.14 13.28
N PHE A 169 -4.25 -6.19 13.25
CA PHE A 169 -5.49 -6.31 12.50
C PHE A 169 -5.85 -5.02 11.76
N ILE A 170 -6.57 -5.18 10.65
CA ILE A 170 -7.13 -4.11 9.82
C ILE A 170 -8.62 -4.39 9.64
N LEU A 171 -9.44 -3.37 9.83
CA LEU A 171 -10.84 -3.40 9.40
C LEU A 171 -10.92 -3.03 7.92
N CYS A 172 -11.37 -3.96 7.10
CA CYS A 172 -11.43 -3.79 5.66
C CYS A 172 -12.83 -3.37 5.23
N THR A 173 -12.90 -2.25 4.53
CA THR A 173 -14.13 -1.81 3.86
C THR A 173 -14.15 -2.44 2.47
N ARG A 174 -15.16 -3.28 2.21
CA ARG A 174 -15.44 -3.76 0.86
C ARG A 174 -15.94 -2.64 -0.05
#